data_AF-A0A5D0MMX4-F1
#
_entry.id   AF-A0A5D0MMX4-F1
#
_cell.length_a   1.000
_cell.length_b   1.000
_cell.length_c   1.000
_cell.angle_alpha   90.00
_cell.angle_beta   90.00
_cell.angle_gamma   90.00
#
_symmetry.space_group_name_H-M   'P 1'
#
loop_
_entity.id
_entity.type
_entity.pdbx_description
1 polymer ?
#
loop_
_entity_poly.entity_id
_entity_poly.type
_entity_poly.pdbx_seq_one_letter_code
_entity_poly.pdbx_strand_id
1 'polypeptide(L)'
;MSDLQNADGASQLKENKTSGGSAVRMFKIITFLLVFTSMLYADAQNYLIGLNAYKDGFDNIAEENLKTYLENAKDKKKARFAKYILYKINLQNNNYGKAYEYLEQIESIKDKRFDLTQIKIDKMKILLNTDCSKASDYLLNTISGSIASLYLKSQCPISDKLVYRISESNVPDKIKAAYTIKLDNKPRLAYQIAKNTSFEQLDENTIKYLGLLFYKNGRYDIFWKAYKYYKDDRFVNLALKRVFEADDYKGFIKSFLYNEPKYKISSENYCRAVRSRMELGQDYDCGWIDKCYNKKDKEYIQAKFSCLLRNKSSETTAFINNNFEKEKGFFCKQAATIISEGYYNFDTISRFRSCENKLKLAELLLSRKKTGEVLNLLRNDNSDKSLYIKTKVHILAGDLKKAKQTAEKIKDQKLKNSLFKNNN
;
A
#
# COMPACT_ATOMS: atom_id res chain seq x y z
N MET A 1 -67.65 55.92 34.95
CA MET A 1 -68.35 57.12 34.45
C MET A 1 -68.69 56.78 33.00
N SER A 2 -69.89 56.24 32.71
CA SER A 2 -71.16 56.98 32.60
C SER A 2 -70.96 58.12 31.58
N ASP A 3 -71.55 58.09 30.40
CA ASP A 3 -72.97 58.31 30.07
C ASP A 3 -73.14 57.87 28.59
N LEU A 4 -74.19 57.25 28.03
CA LEU A 4 -75.65 57.30 28.16
C LEU A 4 -76.28 58.69 28.01
N GLN A 5 -76.67 59.02 26.76
CA GLN A 5 -77.83 59.85 26.38
C GLN A 5 -78.01 59.69 24.85
N ASN A 6 -79.04 59.03 24.31
CA ASN A 6 -80.51 59.21 24.28
C ASN A 6 -81.04 60.44 23.53
N ALA A 7 -82.10 60.12 22.75
CA ALA A 7 -83.21 60.96 22.26
C ALA A 7 -82.88 61.91 21.10
N ASP A 8 -83.77 62.24 20.17
CA ASP A 8 -85.08 61.77 19.70
C ASP A 8 -85.38 62.64 18.46
N GLY A 9 -86.28 62.23 17.57
CA GLY A 9 -86.87 63.19 16.63
C GLY A 9 -87.35 62.63 15.30
N ALA A 10 -88.60 62.17 15.28
CA ALA A 10 -89.33 61.70 14.12
C ALA A 10 -89.75 62.84 13.15
N SER A 11 -89.85 62.53 11.86
CA SER A 11 -90.91 63.05 10.98
C SER A 11 -91.09 62.14 9.76
N GLN A 12 -92.37 61.83 9.49
CA GLN A 12 -92.90 60.83 8.57
C GLN A 12 -92.98 61.29 7.10
N LEU A 13 -93.39 60.33 6.24
CA LEU A 13 -93.98 60.36 4.88
C LEU A 13 -93.05 59.69 3.86
N LYS A 14 -93.42 58.62 3.13
CA LYS A 14 -94.70 58.02 2.75
C LYS A 14 -94.49 56.53 2.43
N GLU A 15 -95.56 55.75 2.58
CA GLU A 15 -95.69 54.38 2.09
C GLU A 15 -95.40 54.26 0.59
N ASN A 16 -94.77 53.15 0.20
CA ASN A 16 -95.30 52.31 -0.87
C ASN A 16 -94.82 50.86 -0.71
N LYS A 17 -95.79 49.96 -0.50
CA LYS A 17 -95.62 48.51 -0.65
C LYS A 17 -95.25 48.20 -2.09
N THR A 18 -94.28 47.31 -2.30
CA THR A 18 -94.43 46.19 -3.24
C THR A 18 -93.28 45.18 -3.11
N SER A 19 -93.68 43.91 -2.94
CA SER A 19 -93.02 42.64 -3.25
C SER A 19 -91.57 42.63 -3.74
N GLY A 20 -90.69 41.87 -3.05
CA GLY A 20 -89.33 41.60 -3.52
C GLY A 20 -88.64 40.36 -2.92
N GLY A 21 -89.40 39.30 -2.61
CA GLY A 21 -88.90 38.06 -1.98
C GLY A 21 -87.89 37.22 -2.79
N SER A 22 -87.46 37.66 -3.97
CA SER A 22 -86.49 36.93 -4.82
C SER A 22 -85.09 37.56 -4.87
N ALA A 23 -84.92 38.83 -4.50
CA ALA A 23 -83.61 39.50 -4.59
C ALA A 23 -82.64 39.05 -3.48
N VAL A 24 -83.13 38.80 -2.27
CA VAL A 24 -82.30 38.41 -1.11
C VAL A 24 -81.77 36.96 -1.24
N ARG A 25 -82.52 36.07 -1.90
CA ARG A 25 -82.05 34.70 -2.21
C ARG A 25 -81.03 34.68 -3.35
N MET A 26 -81.21 35.52 -4.37
CA MET A 26 -80.27 35.63 -5.50
C MET A 26 -78.95 36.29 -5.09
N PHE A 27 -78.97 37.30 -4.21
CA PHE A 27 -77.75 37.91 -3.66
C PHE A 27 -76.96 36.91 -2.81
N LYS A 28 -77.60 36.11 -1.95
CA LYS A 28 -76.91 35.06 -1.18
C LYS A 28 -76.28 33.97 -2.06
N ILE A 29 -76.91 33.58 -3.16
CA ILE A 29 -76.37 32.59 -4.10
C ILE A 29 -75.19 33.18 -4.89
N ILE A 30 -75.24 34.44 -5.30
CA ILE A 30 -74.15 35.12 -6.02
C ILE A 30 -72.96 35.41 -5.08
N THR A 31 -73.18 35.80 -3.83
CA THR A 31 -72.10 35.96 -2.84
C THR A 31 -71.49 34.60 -2.46
N PHE A 32 -72.29 33.54 -2.34
CA PHE A 32 -71.78 32.18 -2.09
C PHE A 32 -71.03 31.62 -3.31
N LEU A 33 -71.47 31.91 -4.55
CA LEU A 33 -70.73 31.58 -5.77
C LEU A 33 -69.43 32.39 -5.91
N LEU A 34 -69.39 33.66 -5.51
CA LEU A 34 -68.18 34.50 -5.54
C LEU A 34 -67.16 34.13 -4.44
N VAL A 35 -67.63 33.63 -3.30
CA VAL A 35 -66.75 33.06 -2.26
C VAL A 35 -66.22 31.67 -2.70
N PHE A 36 -67.04 30.86 -3.37
CA PHE A 36 -66.59 29.58 -3.94
C PHE A 36 -65.64 29.75 -5.14
N THR A 37 -65.84 30.75 -5.99
CA THR A 37 -64.94 31.02 -7.12
C THR A 37 -63.66 31.73 -6.68
N SER A 38 -63.69 32.62 -5.67
CA SER A 38 -62.46 33.21 -5.12
C SER A 38 -61.59 32.18 -4.39
N MET A 39 -62.19 31.19 -3.70
CA MET A 39 -61.44 30.04 -3.16
C MET A 39 -60.85 29.14 -4.25
N LEU A 40 -61.47 29.02 -5.42
CA LEU A 40 -60.93 28.28 -6.58
C LEU A 40 -59.82 29.06 -7.32
N TYR A 41 -59.84 30.39 -7.30
CA TYR A 41 -58.83 31.25 -7.95
C TYR A 41 -57.59 31.50 -7.08
N ALA A 42 -57.75 31.58 -5.75
CA ALA A 42 -56.62 31.73 -4.82
C ALA A 42 -55.66 30.52 -4.84
N ASP A 43 -56.22 29.31 -5.07
CA ASP A 43 -55.45 28.06 -5.17
C ASP A 43 -54.45 28.11 -6.34
N ALA A 44 -54.90 28.52 -7.53
CA ALA A 44 -54.00 28.66 -8.68
C ALA A 44 -52.99 29.80 -8.52
N GLN A 45 -53.34 30.87 -7.79
CA GLN A 45 -52.49 32.03 -7.56
C GLN A 45 -51.30 31.69 -6.65
N ASN A 46 -51.54 31.01 -5.52
CA ASN A 46 -50.47 30.57 -4.61
C ASN A 46 -49.48 29.63 -5.31
N TYR A 47 -49.97 28.74 -6.18
CA TYR A 47 -49.10 27.90 -7.00
C TYR A 47 -48.18 28.75 -7.90
N LEU A 48 -48.73 29.72 -8.64
CA LEU A 48 -47.94 30.56 -9.55
C LEU A 48 -46.95 31.48 -8.82
N ILE A 49 -47.38 32.09 -7.71
CA ILE A 49 -46.51 32.90 -6.85
C ILE A 49 -45.36 32.04 -6.33
N GLY A 50 -45.66 30.84 -5.83
CA GLY A 50 -44.65 29.92 -5.32
C GLY A 50 -43.65 29.47 -6.39
N LEU A 51 -44.11 29.21 -7.62
CA LEU A 51 -43.22 28.86 -8.74
C LEU A 51 -42.28 30.01 -9.13
N ASN A 52 -42.81 31.24 -9.21
CA ASN A 52 -42.01 32.40 -9.57
C ASN A 52 -41.02 32.73 -8.46
N ALA A 53 -41.46 32.71 -7.20
CA ALA A 53 -40.58 32.91 -6.05
C ALA A 53 -39.43 31.90 -6.02
N TYR A 54 -39.70 30.61 -6.28
CA TYR A 54 -38.64 29.59 -6.35
C TYR A 54 -37.67 29.85 -7.50
N LYS A 55 -38.18 30.24 -8.67
CA LYS A 55 -37.36 30.58 -9.83
C LYS A 55 -36.45 31.79 -9.55
N ASP A 56 -36.95 32.75 -8.78
CA ASP A 56 -36.25 33.99 -8.43
C ASP A 56 -35.35 33.82 -7.18
N GLY A 57 -35.30 32.62 -6.58
CA GLY A 57 -34.44 32.29 -5.43
C GLY A 57 -35.02 32.68 -4.07
N PHE A 58 -36.30 33.06 -3.98
CA PHE A 58 -36.98 33.38 -2.73
C PHE A 58 -37.61 32.13 -2.09
N ASP A 59 -36.77 31.20 -1.63
CA ASP A 59 -37.18 29.88 -1.16
C ASP A 59 -38.19 29.90 0.00
N ASN A 60 -38.08 30.85 0.94
CA ASN A 60 -39.04 30.97 2.05
C ASN A 60 -40.45 31.34 1.55
N ILE A 61 -40.53 32.29 0.60
CA ILE A 61 -41.80 32.73 -0.01
C ILE A 61 -42.38 31.61 -0.86
N ALA A 62 -41.52 30.91 -1.60
CA ALA A 62 -41.92 29.75 -2.38
C ALA A 62 -42.48 28.63 -1.49
N GLU A 63 -41.81 28.32 -0.39
CA GLU A 63 -42.23 27.28 0.55
C GLU A 63 -43.59 27.57 1.17
N GLU A 64 -43.82 28.79 1.66
CA GLU A 64 -45.10 29.21 2.24
C GLU A 64 -46.24 29.09 1.22
N ASN A 65 -46.08 29.69 0.04
CA ASN A 65 -47.13 29.71 -0.99
C ASN A 65 -47.43 28.31 -1.53
N LEU A 66 -46.40 27.47 -1.73
CA LEU A 66 -46.60 26.11 -2.23
C LEU A 66 -47.24 25.19 -1.18
N LYS A 67 -46.99 25.40 0.12
CA LYS A 67 -47.70 24.67 1.18
C LYS A 67 -49.18 25.05 1.22
N THR A 68 -49.49 26.34 1.21
CA THR A 68 -50.87 26.84 1.19
C THR A 68 -51.62 26.32 -0.03
N TYR A 69 -50.96 26.25 -1.19
CA TYR A 69 -51.54 25.61 -2.38
C TYR A 69 -51.89 24.13 -2.13
N LEU A 70 -50.99 23.36 -1.51
CA LEU A 70 -51.20 21.92 -1.30
C LEU A 70 -52.37 21.58 -0.36
N GLU A 71 -52.83 22.50 0.49
CA GLU A 71 -53.97 22.29 1.40
C GLU A 71 -55.28 22.04 0.64
N ASN A 72 -55.46 22.70 -0.51
CA ASN A 72 -56.71 22.67 -1.28
C ASN A 72 -56.54 22.19 -2.75
N ALA A 73 -55.33 21.76 -3.11
CA ALA A 73 -54.97 21.45 -4.50
C ALA A 73 -55.83 20.35 -5.14
N LYS A 74 -56.60 20.73 -6.18
CA LYS A 74 -57.40 19.79 -6.99
C LYS A 74 -56.64 19.20 -8.18
N ASP A 75 -55.65 19.93 -8.71
CA ASP A 75 -54.83 19.49 -9.85
C ASP A 75 -53.68 18.60 -9.38
N LYS A 76 -53.81 17.28 -9.61
CA LYS A 76 -52.80 16.28 -9.23
C LYS A 76 -51.43 16.56 -9.84
N LYS A 77 -51.33 17.09 -11.07
CA LYS A 77 -50.03 17.35 -11.73
C LYS A 77 -49.34 18.56 -11.13
N LYS A 78 -50.07 19.62 -10.79
CA LYS A 78 -49.52 20.79 -10.11
C LYS A 78 -49.15 20.48 -8.67
N ALA A 79 -50.00 19.75 -7.94
CA ALA A 79 -49.71 19.29 -6.58
C ALA A 79 -48.41 18.47 -6.52
N ARG A 80 -48.21 17.53 -7.45
CA ARG A 80 -46.95 16.75 -7.53
C ARG A 80 -45.72 17.62 -7.78
N PHE A 81 -45.85 18.63 -8.63
CA PHE A 81 -44.73 19.54 -8.92
C PHE A 81 -44.45 20.52 -7.77
N ALA A 82 -45.49 20.97 -7.06
CA ALA A 82 -45.32 21.73 -5.83
C ALA A 82 -44.55 20.90 -4.78
N LYS A 83 -44.91 19.63 -4.58
CA LYS A 83 -44.16 18.71 -3.70
C LYS A 83 -42.70 18.50 -4.16
N TYR A 84 -42.46 18.46 -5.47
CA TYR A 84 -41.11 18.41 -6.04
C TYR A 84 -40.27 19.63 -5.64
N ILE A 85 -40.84 20.83 -5.73
CA ILE A 85 -40.12 22.05 -5.33
C ILE A 85 -39.95 22.12 -3.82
N LEU A 86 -40.98 21.76 -3.05
CA LEU A 86 -40.92 21.78 -1.58
C LEU A 86 -39.85 20.85 -1.02
N TYR A 87 -39.64 19.65 -1.59
CA TYR A 87 -38.52 18.82 -1.11
C TYR A 87 -37.16 19.44 -1.48
N LYS A 88 -37.03 20.09 -2.64
CA LYS A 88 -35.77 20.76 -3.04
C LYS A 88 -35.42 21.88 -2.07
N ILE A 89 -36.38 22.74 -1.76
CA ILE A 89 -36.21 23.83 -0.79
C ILE A 89 -35.83 23.25 0.58
N ASN A 90 -36.58 22.27 1.08
CA ASN A 90 -36.30 21.67 2.39
C ASN A 90 -34.93 20.96 2.42
N LEU A 91 -34.51 20.34 1.31
CA LEU A 91 -33.18 19.74 1.20
C LEU A 91 -32.07 20.79 1.21
N GLN A 92 -32.24 21.90 0.48
CA GLN A 92 -31.28 23.01 0.47
C GLN A 92 -31.13 23.65 1.86
N ASN A 93 -32.23 23.70 2.61
CA ASN A 93 -32.26 24.19 3.99
C ASN A 93 -31.82 23.15 5.04
N ASN A 94 -31.27 22.00 4.62
CA ASN A 94 -30.89 20.88 5.49
C ASN A 94 -32.02 20.34 6.39
N ASN A 95 -33.28 20.62 6.05
CA ASN A 95 -34.45 20.07 6.72
C ASN A 95 -34.77 18.68 6.12
N TYR A 96 -33.90 17.72 6.43
CA TYR A 96 -33.94 16.39 5.84
C TYR A 96 -35.24 15.63 6.14
N GLY A 97 -35.87 15.85 7.29
CA GLY A 97 -37.15 15.21 7.65
C GLY A 97 -38.28 15.61 6.70
N LYS A 98 -38.53 16.92 6.57
CA LYS A 98 -39.56 17.43 5.65
C LYS A 98 -39.21 17.16 4.18
N ALA A 99 -37.94 17.25 3.82
CA ALA A 99 -37.50 16.90 2.47
C ALA A 99 -37.85 15.43 2.15
N TYR A 100 -37.63 14.51 3.10
CA TYR A 100 -37.98 13.10 2.93
C TYR A 100 -39.49 12.89 2.76
N GLU A 101 -40.30 13.52 3.61
CA GLU A 101 -41.78 13.43 3.57
C GLU A 101 -42.35 13.82 2.21
N TYR A 102 -41.87 14.91 1.61
CA TYR A 102 -42.32 15.33 0.28
C TYR A 102 -41.76 14.42 -0.83
N LEU A 103 -40.51 13.96 -0.70
CA LEU A 103 -39.86 13.11 -1.69
C LEU A 103 -40.54 11.75 -1.81
N GLU A 104 -40.87 11.08 -0.70
CA GLU A 104 -41.55 9.77 -0.72
C GLU A 104 -42.89 9.81 -1.46
N GLN A 105 -43.58 10.95 -1.43
CA GLN A 105 -44.87 11.12 -2.10
C GLN A 105 -44.76 11.25 -3.63
N ILE A 106 -43.56 11.48 -4.17
CA ILE A 106 -43.35 11.76 -5.60
C ILE A 106 -42.30 10.89 -6.28
N GLU A 107 -41.43 10.20 -5.55
CA GLU A 107 -40.26 9.51 -6.12
C GLU A 107 -40.59 8.38 -7.11
N SER A 108 -41.77 7.77 -6.98
CA SER A 108 -42.25 6.70 -7.88
C SER A 108 -43.00 7.24 -9.10
N ILE A 109 -43.21 8.55 -9.19
CA ILE A 109 -44.04 9.18 -10.21
C ILE A 109 -43.20 9.56 -11.42
N LYS A 110 -43.59 9.07 -12.59
CA LYS A 110 -43.01 9.49 -13.88
C LYS A 110 -43.60 10.83 -14.31
N ASP A 111 -42.89 11.91 -14.02
CA ASP A 111 -43.18 13.26 -14.52
C ASP A 111 -41.95 13.82 -15.24
N LYS A 112 -42.10 14.30 -16.47
CA LYS A 112 -40.99 14.82 -17.29
C LYS A 112 -40.28 16.03 -16.68
N ARG A 113 -40.92 16.70 -15.71
CA ARG A 113 -40.35 17.83 -14.97
C ARG A 113 -39.44 17.38 -13.83
N PHE A 114 -39.48 16.09 -13.47
CA PHE A 114 -38.66 15.54 -12.40
C PHE A 114 -37.36 15.01 -12.96
N ASP A 115 -36.25 15.45 -12.36
CA ASP A 115 -34.98 14.76 -12.55
C ASP A 115 -34.93 13.52 -11.65
N LEU A 116 -35.35 12.38 -12.20
CA LEU A 116 -35.38 11.09 -11.48
C LEU A 116 -33.97 10.62 -11.07
N THR A 117 -32.92 11.02 -11.79
CA THR A 117 -31.54 10.69 -11.41
C THR A 117 -31.14 11.51 -10.18
N GLN A 118 -31.44 12.81 -10.18
CA GLN A 118 -31.17 13.67 -9.04
C GLN A 118 -32.02 13.30 -7.82
N ILE A 119 -33.29 12.91 -7.99
CA ILE A 119 -34.13 12.41 -6.88
C ILE A 119 -33.47 11.24 -6.16
N LYS A 120 -32.87 10.29 -6.89
CA LYS A 120 -32.17 9.14 -6.26
C LYS A 120 -30.96 9.61 -5.45
N ILE A 121 -30.19 10.54 -5.99
CA ILE A 121 -29.01 11.13 -5.32
C ILE A 121 -29.45 11.89 -4.06
N ASP A 122 -30.49 12.70 -4.16
CA ASP A 122 -31.03 13.48 -3.06
C ASP A 122 -31.64 12.60 -1.97
N LYS A 123 -32.37 11.55 -2.35
CA LYS A 123 -32.87 10.54 -1.41
C LYS A 123 -31.72 9.92 -0.63
N MET A 124 -30.63 9.51 -1.30
CA MET A 124 -29.46 9.01 -0.59
C MET A 124 -28.87 10.06 0.36
N LYS A 125 -28.70 11.32 -0.06
CA LYS A 125 -28.21 12.39 0.83
C LYS A 125 -29.09 12.56 2.06
N ILE A 126 -30.41 12.57 1.89
CA ILE A 126 -31.38 12.67 2.98
C ILE A 126 -31.21 11.50 3.95
N LEU A 127 -31.23 10.26 3.43
CA LEU A 127 -31.12 9.05 4.25
C LEU A 127 -29.80 8.98 5.02
N LEU A 128 -28.68 9.40 4.43
CA LEU A 128 -27.37 9.44 5.10
C LEU A 128 -27.34 10.38 6.31
N ASN A 129 -28.23 11.36 6.37
CA ASN A 129 -28.31 12.35 7.46
C ASN A 129 -29.46 12.05 8.44
N THR A 130 -30.31 11.07 8.17
CA THR A 130 -31.48 10.76 9.01
C THR A 130 -31.49 9.32 9.52
N ASP A 131 -31.13 8.35 8.69
CA ASP A 131 -31.23 6.93 9.01
C ASP A 131 -30.24 6.09 8.18
N CYS A 132 -29.11 5.73 8.82
CA CYS A 132 -28.07 4.93 8.19
C CYS A 132 -28.54 3.52 7.79
N SER A 133 -29.54 2.95 8.47
CA SER A 133 -30.08 1.63 8.11
C SER A 133 -30.83 1.74 6.78
N LYS A 134 -31.74 2.71 6.66
CA LYS A 134 -32.44 2.97 5.40
C LYS A 134 -31.50 3.38 4.28
N ALA A 135 -30.46 4.16 4.56
CA ALA A 135 -29.45 4.51 3.57
C ALA A 135 -28.71 3.25 3.05
N SER A 136 -28.35 2.33 3.95
CA SER A 136 -27.73 1.06 3.60
C SER A 136 -28.65 0.22 2.70
N ASP A 137 -29.91 0.04 3.10
CA ASP A 137 -30.89 -0.71 2.30
C ASP A 137 -31.15 -0.06 0.94
N TYR A 138 -31.18 1.27 0.90
CA TYR A 138 -31.33 2.00 -0.36
C TYR A 138 -30.15 1.77 -1.31
N LEU A 139 -28.90 1.80 -0.81
CA LEU A 139 -27.71 1.50 -1.61
C LEU A 139 -27.71 0.05 -2.12
N LEU A 140 -28.12 -0.91 -1.29
CA LEU A 140 -28.18 -2.32 -1.70
C LEU A 140 -29.07 -2.53 -2.92
N ASN A 141 -30.20 -1.82 -2.96
CA ASN A 141 -31.22 -1.94 -4.02
C ASN A 141 -30.98 -1.03 -5.23
N THR A 142 -30.31 0.12 -5.04
CA THR A 142 -30.15 1.16 -6.08
C THR A 142 -28.67 1.49 -6.33
N ILE A 143 -27.83 0.46 -6.40
CA ILE A 143 -26.38 0.66 -6.49
C ILE A 143 -25.98 1.37 -7.80
N SER A 144 -25.27 2.49 -7.64
CA SER A 144 -24.66 3.24 -8.74
C SER A 144 -23.41 3.96 -8.24
N GLY A 145 -22.56 4.45 -9.14
CA GLY A 145 -21.34 5.17 -8.77
C GLY A 145 -21.60 6.40 -7.90
N SER A 146 -22.59 7.23 -8.23
CA SER A 146 -22.92 8.44 -7.46
C SER A 146 -23.46 8.10 -6.06
N ILE A 147 -24.35 7.12 -5.96
CA ILE A 147 -24.96 6.69 -4.69
C ILE A 147 -23.91 6.02 -3.79
N ALA A 148 -23.08 5.13 -4.35
CA ALA A 148 -21.99 4.49 -3.62
C ALA A 148 -20.93 5.51 -3.13
N SER A 149 -20.62 6.53 -3.94
CA SER A 149 -19.68 7.60 -3.58
C SER A 149 -20.20 8.48 -2.44
N LEU A 150 -21.50 8.81 -2.43
CA LEU A 150 -22.12 9.52 -1.31
C LEU A 150 -22.05 8.71 -0.01
N TYR A 151 -22.44 7.43 -0.06
CA TYR A 151 -22.39 6.57 1.12
C TYR A 151 -20.96 6.40 1.65
N LEU A 152 -19.98 6.27 0.75
CA LEU A 152 -18.57 6.19 1.11
C LEU A 152 -18.10 7.41 1.92
N LYS A 153 -18.55 8.61 1.57
CA LYS A 153 -18.17 9.86 2.24
C LYS A 153 -18.93 10.10 3.56
N SER A 154 -19.96 9.32 3.83
CA SER A 154 -20.77 9.45 5.04
C SER A 154 -20.12 8.81 6.28
N GLN A 155 -20.73 9.07 7.43
CA GLN A 155 -20.39 8.41 8.70
C GLN A 155 -21.11 7.06 8.90
N CYS A 156 -21.99 6.66 7.96
CA CYS A 156 -22.74 5.43 8.12
C CYS A 156 -21.81 4.19 8.08
N PRO A 157 -22.06 3.20 8.95
CA PRO A 157 -21.24 2.01 9.04
C PRO A 157 -21.37 1.14 7.77
N ILE A 158 -20.23 0.66 7.27
CA ILE A 158 -20.19 -0.27 6.14
C ILE A 158 -20.35 -1.70 6.67
N SER A 159 -21.48 -2.32 6.36
CA SER A 159 -21.80 -3.71 6.71
C SER A 159 -21.18 -4.72 5.73
N ASP A 160 -21.02 -5.96 6.16
CA ASP A 160 -20.51 -7.06 5.31
C ASP A 160 -21.37 -7.29 4.07
N LYS A 161 -22.70 -7.15 4.19
CA LYS A 161 -23.64 -7.25 3.07
C LYS A 161 -23.38 -6.16 2.03
N LEU A 162 -23.07 -4.94 2.50
CA LEU A 162 -22.74 -3.82 1.61
C LEU A 162 -21.40 -4.07 0.91
N VAL A 163 -20.39 -4.57 1.61
CA VAL A 163 -19.08 -4.93 1.05
C VAL A 163 -19.24 -5.91 -0.10
N TYR A 164 -20.02 -6.97 0.11
CA TYR A 164 -20.32 -7.97 -0.92
C TYR A 164 -21.00 -7.33 -2.13
N ARG A 165 -22.03 -6.52 -1.88
CA ARG A 165 -22.78 -5.84 -2.94
C ARG A 165 -21.92 -4.86 -3.76
N ILE A 166 -21.06 -4.08 -3.11
CA ILE A 166 -20.13 -3.15 -3.79
C ILE A 166 -19.14 -3.92 -4.64
N SER A 167 -18.58 -5.01 -4.10
CA SER A 167 -17.57 -5.83 -4.79
C SER A 167 -18.07 -6.39 -6.13
N GLU A 168 -19.28 -6.95 -6.14
CA GLU A 168 -19.88 -7.61 -7.33
C GLU A 168 -20.55 -6.65 -8.32
N SER A 169 -20.70 -5.39 -7.94
CA SER A 169 -21.36 -4.39 -8.79
C SER A 169 -20.44 -3.80 -9.86
N ASN A 170 -21.05 -3.15 -10.85
CA ASN A 170 -20.37 -2.35 -11.88
C ASN A 170 -20.02 -0.93 -11.38
N VAL A 171 -19.88 -0.73 -10.08
CA VAL A 171 -19.40 0.54 -9.52
C VAL A 171 -17.96 0.78 -10.00
N PRO A 172 -17.59 2.00 -10.41
CA PRO A 172 -16.24 2.32 -10.88
C PRO A 172 -15.14 1.86 -9.92
N ASP A 173 -14.04 1.34 -10.47
CA ASP A 173 -12.93 0.79 -9.68
C ASP A 173 -12.31 1.81 -8.73
N LYS A 174 -12.29 3.10 -9.09
CA LYS A 174 -11.85 4.19 -8.18
C LYS A 174 -12.68 4.26 -6.90
N ILE A 175 -13.99 4.01 -7.00
CA ILE A 175 -14.88 3.97 -5.83
C ILE A 175 -14.63 2.68 -5.05
N LYS A 176 -14.52 1.52 -5.72
CA LYS A 176 -14.17 0.25 -5.05
C LYS A 176 -12.84 0.33 -4.28
N ALA A 177 -11.82 0.96 -4.88
CA ALA A 177 -10.54 1.23 -4.25
C ALA A 177 -10.72 2.11 -3.00
N ALA A 178 -11.49 3.19 -3.08
CA ALA A 178 -11.72 4.07 -1.93
C ALA A 178 -12.50 3.38 -0.80
N TYR A 179 -13.46 2.49 -1.11
CA TYR A 179 -14.08 1.61 -0.11
C TYR A 179 -13.06 0.66 0.54
N THR A 180 -12.16 0.09 -0.27
CA THR A 180 -11.08 -0.78 0.22
C THR A 180 -10.19 -0.03 1.22
N ILE A 181 -9.82 1.22 0.91
CA ILE A 181 -9.01 2.08 1.78
C ILE A 181 -9.76 2.41 3.08
N LYS A 182 -11.07 2.75 3.01
CA LYS A 182 -11.88 3.03 4.20
C LYS A 182 -12.02 1.81 5.14
N LEU A 183 -11.75 0.61 4.63
CA LEU A 183 -11.81 -0.66 5.34
C LEU A 183 -10.41 -1.21 5.70
N ASP A 184 -9.37 -0.37 5.71
CA ASP A 184 -7.99 -0.79 5.99
C ASP A 184 -7.82 -1.54 7.34
N ASN A 185 -8.59 -1.14 8.35
CA ASN A 185 -8.66 -1.76 9.67
C ASN A 185 -9.50 -3.05 9.69
N LYS A 186 -10.14 -3.43 8.59
CA LYS A 186 -10.88 -4.69 8.39
C LYS A 186 -10.34 -5.44 7.18
N PRO A 187 -9.12 -6.03 7.25
CA PRO A 187 -8.42 -6.61 6.09
C PRO A 187 -9.21 -7.64 5.30
N ARG A 188 -10.02 -8.47 5.99
CA ARG A 188 -10.88 -9.47 5.35
C ARG A 188 -11.92 -8.82 4.44
N LEU A 189 -12.54 -7.72 4.86
CA LEU A 189 -13.57 -7.02 4.09
C LEU A 189 -12.95 -6.20 2.96
N ALA A 190 -11.86 -5.48 3.24
CA ALA A 190 -11.09 -4.76 2.22
C ALA A 190 -10.69 -5.70 1.07
N TYR A 191 -10.21 -6.90 1.40
CA TYR A 191 -9.85 -7.91 0.41
C TYR A 191 -11.01 -8.31 -0.49
N GLN A 192 -12.22 -8.46 0.05
CA GLN A 192 -13.39 -8.86 -0.74
C GLN A 192 -13.71 -7.86 -1.84
N ILE A 193 -13.46 -6.57 -1.62
CA ILE A 193 -13.64 -5.54 -2.65
C ILE A 193 -12.45 -5.58 -3.61
N ALA A 194 -11.22 -5.50 -3.07
CA ALA A 194 -9.99 -5.41 -3.85
C ALA A 194 -9.80 -6.55 -4.87
N LYS A 195 -10.23 -7.77 -4.54
CA LYS A 195 -10.11 -8.92 -5.46
C LYS A 195 -10.86 -8.70 -6.79
N ASN A 196 -11.93 -7.90 -6.76
CA ASN A 196 -12.80 -7.57 -7.89
C ASN A 196 -12.64 -6.12 -8.37
N THR A 197 -11.56 -5.45 -7.95
CA THR A 197 -11.20 -4.10 -8.40
C THR A 197 -10.12 -4.22 -9.48
N SER A 198 -10.32 -3.57 -10.64
CA SER A 198 -9.25 -3.40 -11.61
C SER A 198 -8.29 -2.30 -11.18
N PHE A 199 -6.99 -2.54 -11.37
CA PHE A 199 -5.93 -1.59 -11.02
C PHE A 199 -5.53 -0.70 -12.21
N GLU A 200 -5.97 -1.02 -13.43
CA GLU A 200 -5.54 -0.38 -14.67
C GLU A 200 -5.87 1.12 -14.75
N GLN A 201 -7.00 1.53 -14.18
CA GLN A 201 -7.47 2.92 -14.23
C GLN A 201 -7.23 3.69 -12.91
N LEU A 202 -6.53 3.08 -11.96
CA LEU A 202 -6.20 3.71 -10.67
C LEU A 202 -4.93 4.55 -10.80
N ASP A 203 -4.84 5.62 -10.03
CA ASP A 203 -3.60 6.40 -9.94
C ASP A 203 -2.52 5.64 -9.15
N GLU A 204 -1.26 5.98 -9.41
CA GLU A 204 -0.10 5.30 -8.81
C GLU A 204 -0.10 5.31 -7.28
N ASN A 205 -0.55 6.40 -6.65
CA ASN A 205 -0.60 6.50 -5.18
C ASN A 205 -1.60 5.53 -4.58
N THR A 206 -2.78 5.42 -5.20
CA THR A 206 -3.80 4.43 -4.82
C THR A 206 -3.28 3.01 -4.99
N ILE A 207 -2.66 2.69 -6.14
CA ILE A 207 -2.09 1.35 -6.40
C ILE A 207 -1.01 1.02 -5.37
N LYS A 208 -0.11 1.96 -5.10
CA LYS A 208 0.95 1.84 -4.11
C LYS A 208 0.38 1.57 -2.72
N TYR A 209 -0.59 2.35 -2.27
CA TYR A 209 -1.21 2.17 -0.96
C TYR A 209 -1.86 0.78 -0.83
N LEU A 210 -2.69 0.39 -1.83
CA LEU A 210 -3.37 -0.90 -1.82
C LEU A 210 -2.38 -2.07 -1.83
N GLY A 211 -1.34 -2.01 -2.66
CA GLY A 211 -0.31 -3.06 -2.69
C GLY A 211 0.39 -3.22 -1.35
N LEU A 212 0.77 -2.12 -0.68
CA LEU A 212 1.41 -2.18 0.65
C LEU A 212 0.46 -2.68 1.73
N LEU A 213 -0.80 -2.24 1.71
CA LEU A 213 -1.84 -2.70 2.64
C LEU A 213 -1.97 -4.22 2.57
N PHE A 214 -2.12 -4.78 1.37
CA PHE A 214 -2.32 -6.22 1.21
C PHE A 214 -1.04 -7.04 1.38
N TYR A 215 0.14 -6.48 1.09
CA TYR A 215 1.40 -7.10 1.46
C TYR A 215 1.52 -7.30 2.98
N LYS A 216 1.24 -6.24 3.77
CA LYS A 216 1.29 -6.29 5.24
C LYS A 216 0.32 -7.32 5.83
N ASN A 217 -0.82 -7.51 5.17
CA ASN A 217 -1.88 -8.43 5.61
C ASN A 217 -1.77 -9.85 5.02
N GLY A 218 -0.66 -10.20 4.36
CA GLY A 218 -0.42 -11.53 3.78
C GLY A 218 -1.27 -11.87 2.55
N ARG A 219 -1.96 -10.90 1.96
CA ARG A 219 -2.76 -11.05 0.73
C ARG A 219 -1.93 -10.73 -0.50
N TYR A 220 -1.00 -11.63 -0.80
CA TYR A 220 0.00 -11.40 -1.84
C TYR A 220 -0.58 -11.38 -3.25
N ASP A 221 -1.73 -12.01 -3.50
CA ASP A 221 -2.42 -11.97 -4.78
C ASP A 221 -2.78 -10.53 -5.20
N ILE A 222 -3.26 -9.71 -4.25
CA ILE A 222 -3.54 -8.29 -4.52
C ILE A 222 -2.26 -7.48 -4.62
N PHE A 223 -1.25 -7.78 -3.80
CA PHE A 223 0.07 -7.16 -3.95
C PHE A 223 0.65 -7.39 -5.35
N TRP A 224 0.56 -8.60 -5.89
CA TRP A 224 1.04 -8.92 -7.24
C TRP A 224 0.21 -8.23 -8.33
N LYS A 225 -1.11 -8.09 -8.15
CA LYS A 225 -1.95 -7.25 -9.02
C LYS A 225 -1.44 -5.82 -9.03
N ALA A 226 -1.17 -5.22 -7.87
CA ALA A 226 -0.62 -3.87 -7.77
C ALA A 226 0.77 -3.76 -8.42
N TYR A 227 1.65 -4.73 -8.16
CA TYR A 227 3.03 -4.79 -8.69
C TYR A 227 3.10 -4.83 -10.23
N LYS A 228 2.04 -5.34 -10.90
CA LYS A 228 1.93 -5.32 -12.36
C LYS A 228 1.86 -3.89 -12.90
N TYR A 229 1.20 -2.98 -12.19
CA TYR A 229 0.94 -1.61 -12.64
C TYR A 229 1.83 -0.57 -11.98
N TYR A 230 2.43 -0.87 -10.82
CA TYR A 230 3.29 0.06 -10.09
C TYR A 230 4.54 -0.61 -9.55
N LYS A 231 5.70 0.04 -9.74
CA LYS A 231 6.99 -0.41 -9.23
C LYS A 231 7.85 0.78 -8.80
N ASP A 232 8.23 0.78 -7.54
CA ASP A 232 9.31 1.61 -6.98
C ASP A 232 10.30 0.71 -6.22
N ASP A 233 11.38 1.30 -5.70
CA ASP A 233 12.40 0.57 -4.94
C ASP A 233 11.77 -0.28 -3.82
N ARG A 234 10.78 0.25 -3.10
CA ARG A 234 10.13 -0.45 -2.00
C ARG A 234 9.34 -1.66 -2.51
N PHE A 235 8.50 -1.49 -3.53
CA PHE A 235 7.70 -2.58 -4.11
C PHE A 235 8.57 -3.69 -4.67
N VAL A 236 9.64 -3.33 -5.37
CA VAL A 236 10.60 -4.30 -5.93
C VAL A 236 11.28 -5.09 -4.82
N ASN A 237 11.73 -4.43 -3.75
CA ASN A 237 12.34 -5.13 -2.63
C ASN A 237 11.37 -6.07 -1.90
N LEU A 238 10.10 -5.67 -1.73
CA LEU A 238 9.06 -6.52 -1.15
C LEU A 238 8.70 -7.71 -2.05
N ALA A 239 8.66 -7.50 -3.37
CA ALA A 239 8.43 -8.55 -4.35
C ALA A 239 9.55 -9.59 -4.31
N LEU A 240 10.81 -9.15 -4.36
CA LEU A 240 11.98 -10.03 -4.24
C LEU A 240 11.95 -10.81 -2.94
N LYS A 241 11.71 -10.14 -1.81
CA LYS A 241 11.55 -10.80 -0.51
C LYS A 241 10.50 -11.91 -0.56
N ARG A 242 9.33 -11.63 -1.16
CA ARG A 242 8.24 -12.62 -1.22
C ARG A 242 8.58 -13.84 -2.07
N VAL A 243 9.25 -13.64 -3.21
CA VAL A 243 9.69 -14.75 -4.08
C VAL A 243 10.71 -15.62 -3.32
N PHE A 244 11.64 -15.01 -2.60
CA PHE A 244 12.58 -15.74 -1.75
C PHE A 244 11.88 -16.54 -0.65
N GLU A 245 10.91 -15.94 0.06
CA GLU A 245 10.13 -16.61 1.10
C GLU A 245 9.19 -17.70 0.56
N ALA A 246 9.04 -17.83 -0.76
CA ALA A 246 8.35 -18.95 -1.40
C ALA A 246 9.31 -20.10 -1.75
N ASP A 247 10.59 -20.01 -1.37
CA ASP A 247 11.68 -20.92 -1.76
C ASP A 247 11.87 -21.07 -3.29
N ASP A 248 11.35 -20.11 -4.08
CA ASP A 248 11.58 -20.05 -5.52
C ASP A 248 12.92 -19.36 -5.81
N TYR A 249 14.03 -20.04 -5.49
CA TYR A 249 15.39 -19.48 -5.66
C TYR A 249 15.71 -19.15 -7.13
N LYS A 250 15.21 -19.96 -8.07
CA LYS A 250 15.41 -19.73 -9.51
C LYS A 250 14.63 -18.49 -9.98
N GLY A 251 13.37 -18.37 -9.59
CA GLY A 251 12.55 -17.18 -9.84
C GLY A 251 13.12 -15.94 -9.17
N PHE A 252 13.61 -16.06 -7.93
CA PHE A 252 14.26 -14.97 -7.20
C PHE A 252 15.44 -14.41 -7.99
N ILE A 253 16.37 -15.27 -8.44
CA ILE A 253 17.55 -14.83 -9.19
C ILE A 253 17.15 -14.17 -10.51
N LYS A 254 16.18 -14.76 -11.24
CA LYS A 254 15.68 -14.17 -12.48
C LYS A 254 15.09 -12.77 -12.25
N SER A 255 14.26 -12.62 -11.22
CA SER A 255 13.66 -11.35 -10.85
C SER A 255 14.69 -10.35 -10.33
N PHE A 256 15.65 -10.79 -9.53
CA PHE A 256 16.73 -9.96 -8.98
C PHE A 256 17.55 -9.34 -10.11
N LEU A 257 18.07 -10.17 -11.03
CA LEU A 257 18.88 -9.70 -12.16
C LEU A 257 18.10 -8.77 -13.10
N TYR A 258 16.78 -8.96 -13.24
CA TYR A 258 15.94 -8.07 -14.06
C TYR A 258 15.75 -6.68 -13.42
N ASN A 259 15.71 -6.60 -12.09
CA ASN A 259 15.37 -5.38 -11.36
C ASN A 259 16.60 -4.63 -10.80
N GLU A 260 17.70 -5.32 -10.51
CA GLU A 260 18.92 -4.72 -9.96
C GLU A 260 19.44 -3.50 -10.75
N PRO A 261 19.48 -3.50 -12.09
CA PRO A 261 19.94 -2.32 -12.83
C PRO A 261 18.90 -1.18 -12.92
N LYS A 262 17.66 -1.39 -12.45
CA LYS A 262 16.54 -0.44 -12.61
C LYS A 262 16.10 0.22 -11.30
N TYR A 263 16.37 -0.44 -10.18
CA TYR A 263 15.85 -0.06 -8.87
C TYR A 263 16.93 -0.22 -7.80
N LYS A 264 16.83 0.56 -6.73
CA LYS A 264 17.70 0.42 -5.57
C LYS A 264 17.33 -0.84 -4.79
N ILE A 265 18.13 -1.88 -4.91
CA ILE A 265 17.96 -3.13 -4.17
C ILE A 265 18.56 -3.03 -2.77
N SER A 266 17.85 -3.52 -1.76
CA SER A 266 18.28 -3.52 -0.36
C SER A 266 19.37 -4.56 -0.10
N SER A 267 20.18 -4.34 0.93
CA SER A 267 21.25 -5.24 1.33
C SER A 267 20.73 -6.66 1.63
N GLU A 268 19.56 -6.78 2.25
CA GLU A 268 18.94 -8.08 2.52
C GLU A 268 18.63 -8.86 1.24
N ASN A 269 18.23 -8.17 0.17
CA ASN A 269 17.97 -8.82 -1.11
C ASN A 269 19.26 -9.20 -1.85
N TYR A 270 20.36 -8.47 -1.66
CA TYR A 270 21.69 -8.95 -2.09
C TYR A 270 22.10 -10.22 -1.33
N CYS A 271 21.89 -10.27 -0.01
CA CYS A 271 22.16 -11.48 0.77
C CYS A 271 21.31 -12.66 0.30
N ARG A 272 20.03 -12.42 0.00
CA ARG A 272 19.13 -13.44 -0.58
C ARG A 272 19.59 -13.90 -1.97
N ALA A 273 20.16 -13.01 -2.78
CA ALA A 273 20.73 -13.38 -4.09
C ALA A 273 21.93 -14.31 -3.94
N VAL A 274 22.86 -13.98 -3.03
CA VAL A 274 24.00 -14.84 -2.70
C VAL A 274 23.51 -16.20 -2.22
N ARG A 275 22.60 -16.24 -1.24
CA ARG A 275 22.04 -17.48 -0.72
C ARG A 275 21.34 -18.30 -1.81
N SER A 276 20.50 -17.67 -2.63
CA SER A 276 19.77 -18.36 -3.70
C SER A 276 20.73 -19.00 -4.71
N ARG A 277 21.84 -18.35 -5.06
CA ARG A 277 22.86 -18.95 -5.94
C ARG A 277 23.58 -20.11 -5.27
N MET A 278 23.88 -20.01 -3.97
CA MET A 278 24.47 -21.12 -3.20
C MET A 278 23.55 -22.36 -3.20
N GLU A 279 22.25 -22.18 -2.92
CA GLU A 279 21.26 -23.28 -2.94
C GLU A 279 21.13 -23.92 -4.33
N LEU A 280 21.27 -23.12 -5.39
CA LEU A 280 21.26 -23.61 -6.77
C LEU A 280 22.60 -24.21 -7.22
N GLY A 281 23.63 -24.24 -6.36
CA GLY A 281 24.97 -24.68 -6.72
C GLY A 281 25.67 -23.79 -7.75
N GLN A 282 25.20 -22.56 -7.96
CA GLN A 282 25.68 -21.64 -8.97
C GLN A 282 26.69 -20.63 -8.42
N ASP A 283 27.61 -20.21 -9.28
CA ASP A 283 28.53 -19.12 -8.97
C ASP A 283 27.79 -17.78 -8.94
N TYR A 284 28.35 -16.82 -8.23
CA TYR A 284 27.75 -15.49 -8.04
C TYR A 284 28.82 -14.41 -8.00
N ASP A 285 28.43 -13.20 -8.38
CA ASP A 285 29.30 -12.03 -8.34
C ASP A 285 29.70 -11.73 -6.89
N CYS A 286 31.00 -11.74 -6.61
CA CYS A 286 31.51 -11.43 -5.27
C CYS A 286 31.24 -9.98 -4.86
N GLY A 287 30.96 -9.07 -5.79
CA GLY A 287 30.47 -7.72 -5.51
C GLY A 287 29.12 -7.72 -4.80
N TRP A 288 28.30 -8.77 -4.92
CA TRP A 288 27.05 -8.89 -4.17
C TRP A 288 27.27 -9.07 -2.67
N ILE A 289 28.43 -9.64 -2.26
CA ILE A 289 28.80 -9.72 -0.84
C ILE A 289 29.01 -8.32 -0.27
N ASP A 290 29.64 -7.42 -1.03
CA ASP A 290 29.90 -6.05 -0.60
C ASP A 290 28.59 -5.26 -0.40
N LYS A 291 27.57 -5.57 -1.19
CA LYS A 291 26.24 -4.96 -1.08
C LYS A 291 25.33 -5.65 -0.05
N CYS A 292 25.60 -6.91 0.29
CA CYS A 292 24.89 -7.67 1.31
C CYS A 292 25.24 -7.21 2.72
N TYR A 293 26.53 -6.97 3.00
CA TYR A 293 27.00 -6.61 4.33
C TYR A 293 27.28 -5.11 4.46
N ASN A 294 26.58 -4.44 5.38
CA ASN A 294 26.80 -3.03 5.68
C ASN A 294 28.11 -2.77 6.46
N LYS A 295 28.66 -3.81 7.13
CA LYS A 295 29.90 -3.75 7.89
C LYS A 295 30.87 -4.80 7.37
N LYS A 296 32.16 -4.44 7.29
CA LYS A 296 33.24 -5.34 6.89
C LYS A 296 33.80 -6.10 8.08
N ASP A 297 32.91 -6.78 8.80
CA ASP A 297 33.23 -7.59 9.96
C ASP A 297 33.66 -9.01 9.59
N LYS A 298 33.77 -9.89 10.59
CA LYS A 298 34.14 -11.29 10.44
C LYS A 298 33.30 -12.04 9.41
N GLU A 299 31.98 -11.86 9.44
CA GLU A 299 31.06 -12.60 8.57
C GLU A 299 31.24 -12.17 7.11
N TYR A 300 31.35 -10.86 6.88
CA TYR A 300 31.72 -10.32 5.57
C TYR A 300 33.05 -10.89 5.07
N ILE A 301 34.10 -10.90 5.92
CA ILE A 301 35.43 -11.34 5.52
C ILE A 301 35.40 -12.80 5.06
N GLN A 302 34.74 -13.65 5.84
CA GLN A 302 34.63 -15.07 5.55
C GLN A 302 33.82 -15.32 4.28
N ALA A 303 32.66 -14.67 4.15
CA ALA A 303 31.79 -14.82 2.98
C ALA A 303 32.46 -14.33 1.69
N LYS A 304 33.17 -13.18 1.75
CA LYS A 304 33.90 -12.62 0.61
C LYS A 304 35.07 -13.51 0.21
N PHE A 305 35.86 -14.00 1.18
CA PHE A 305 36.94 -14.93 0.91
C PHE A 305 36.43 -16.21 0.23
N SER A 306 35.38 -16.82 0.76
CA SER A 306 34.78 -18.02 0.17
C SER A 306 34.31 -17.79 -1.27
N CYS A 307 33.71 -16.63 -1.56
CA CYS A 307 33.31 -16.28 -2.92
C CYS A 307 34.54 -16.12 -3.84
N LEU A 308 35.53 -15.33 -3.42
CA LEU A 308 36.73 -15.06 -4.22
C LEU A 308 37.49 -16.36 -4.54
N LEU A 309 37.59 -17.26 -3.56
CA LEU A 309 38.20 -18.58 -3.71
C LEU A 309 37.44 -19.43 -4.73
N ARG A 310 36.11 -19.52 -4.58
CA ARG A 310 35.24 -20.28 -5.49
C ARG A 310 35.33 -19.80 -6.93
N ASN A 311 35.31 -18.48 -7.13
CA ASN A 311 35.38 -17.84 -8.44
C ASN A 311 36.79 -17.74 -9.01
N LYS A 312 37.80 -18.28 -8.31
CA LYS A 312 39.22 -18.19 -8.65
C LYS A 312 39.71 -16.76 -8.91
N SER A 313 39.20 -15.79 -8.16
CA SER A 313 39.48 -14.37 -8.38
C SER A 313 40.95 -14.02 -8.10
N SER A 314 41.53 -13.18 -8.95
CA SER A 314 42.88 -12.62 -8.77
C SER A 314 42.99 -11.70 -7.55
N GLU A 315 41.86 -11.19 -7.04
CA GLU A 315 41.82 -10.33 -5.85
C GLU A 315 42.07 -11.09 -4.53
N THR A 316 41.99 -12.42 -4.55
CA THR A 316 42.04 -13.27 -3.34
C THR A 316 43.29 -13.00 -2.49
N THR A 317 44.47 -12.91 -3.10
CA THR A 317 45.73 -12.67 -2.39
C THR A 317 45.74 -11.31 -1.69
N ALA A 318 45.30 -10.25 -2.38
CA ALA A 318 45.22 -8.91 -1.79
C ALA A 318 44.18 -8.87 -0.66
N PHE A 319 43.04 -9.55 -0.85
CA PHE A 319 42.00 -9.66 0.16
C PHE A 319 42.49 -10.32 1.45
N ILE A 320 43.24 -11.42 1.35
CA ILE A 320 43.86 -12.09 2.50
C ILE A 320 44.80 -11.11 3.22
N ASN A 321 45.74 -10.49 2.49
CA ASN A 321 46.76 -9.62 3.10
C ASN A 321 46.14 -8.43 3.85
N ASN A 322 45.09 -7.83 3.29
CA ASN A 322 44.41 -6.68 3.89
C ASN A 322 43.58 -7.03 5.14
N ASN A 323 43.17 -8.29 5.28
CA ASN A 323 42.27 -8.71 6.37
C ASN A 323 42.91 -9.73 7.33
N PHE A 324 44.16 -10.14 7.09
CA PHE A 324 44.80 -11.22 7.85
C PHE A 324 44.78 -10.98 9.36
N GLU A 325 45.19 -9.79 9.81
CA GLU A 325 45.27 -9.51 11.25
C GLU A 325 43.90 -9.48 11.93
N LYS A 326 42.85 -9.05 11.20
CA LYS A 326 41.48 -8.99 11.72
C LYS A 326 40.91 -10.38 11.94
N GLU A 327 41.22 -11.32 11.04
CA GLU A 327 40.66 -12.67 11.02
C GLU A 327 41.75 -13.75 10.99
N LYS A 328 42.81 -13.54 11.77
CA LYS A 328 44.02 -14.40 11.77
C LYS A 328 43.68 -15.87 11.97
N GLY A 329 42.84 -16.19 12.95
CA GLY A 329 42.45 -17.55 13.24
C GLY A 329 41.75 -18.25 12.07
N PHE A 330 40.94 -17.51 11.31
CA PHE A 330 40.27 -18.02 10.11
C PHE A 330 41.29 -18.28 8.98
N PHE A 331 42.13 -17.30 8.65
CA PHE A 331 43.11 -17.47 7.57
C PHE A 331 44.17 -18.52 7.89
N CYS A 332 44.60 -18.68 9.15
CA CYS A 332 45.50 -19.75 9.55
C CYS A 332 44.88 -21.15 9.32
N LYS A 333 43.57 -21.31 9.56
CA LYS A 333 42.85 -22.56 9.25
C LYS A 333 42.76 -22.82 7.75
N GLN A 334 42.60 -21.78 6.95
CA GLN A 334 42.53 -21.86 5.48
C GLN A 334 43.90 -21.88 4.78
N ALA A 335 45.00 -21.71 5.52
CA ALA A 335 46.33 -21.49 4.94
C ALA A 335 46.80 -22.61 4.02
N ALA A 336 46.48 -23.87 4.33
CA ALA A 336 46.82 -25.00 3.47
C ALA A 336 46.10 -24.91 2.11
N THR A 337 44.82 -24.53 2.09
CA THR A 337 44.04 -24.29 0.87
C THR A 337 44.59 -23.10 0.09
N ILE A 338 44.88 -21.99 0.77
CA ILE A 338 45.45 -20.78 0.17
C ILE A 338 46.78 -21.09 -0.54
N ILE A 339 47.67 -21.85 0.12
CA ILE A 339 48.93 -22.31 -0.48
C ILE A 339 48.68 -23.29 -1.61
N SER A 340 47.70 -24.18 -1.44
CA SER A 340 47.41 -25.23 -2.41
C SER A 340 46.90 -24.68 -3.74
N GLU A 341 46.07 -23.64 -3.67
CA GLU A 341 45.49 -22.96 -4.83
C GLU A 341 46.38 -21.81 -5.36
N GLY A 342 47.49 -21.49 -4.69
CA GLY A 342 48.44 -20.47 -5.15
C GLY A 342 48.06 -19.02 -4.84
N TYR A 343 47.10 -18.78 -3.93
CA TYR A 343 46.66 -17.43 -3.53
C TYR A 343 47.57 -16.78 -2.48
N TYR A 344 48.88 -16.77 -2.74
CA TYR A 344 49.86 -16.20 -1.81
C TYR A 344 50.99 -15.50 -2.55
N ASN A 345 51.59 -14.52 -1.88
CA ASN A 345 52.90 -13.97 -2.22
C ASN A 345 53.80 -14.01 -0.98
N PHE A 346 54.99 -13.42 -1.09
CA PHE A 346 55.95 -13.39 0.02
C PHE A 346 55.41 -12.70 1.27
N ASP A 347 54.55 -11.67 1.12
CA ASP A 347 53.87 -11.02 2.25
C ASP A 347 52.88 -11.97 2.92
N THR A 348 52.00 -12.61 2.14
CA THR A 348 51.02 -13.60 2.64
C THR A 348 51.71 -14.70 3.44
N ILE A 349 52.80 -15.26 2.91
CA ILE A 349 53.58 -16.31 3.59
C ILE A 349 54.18 -15.80 4.90
N SER A 350 54.66 -14.54 4.94
CA SER A 350 55.23 -13.97 6.15
C SER A 350 54.21 -13.88 7.29
N ARG A 351 52.93 -13.64 6.98
CA ARG A 351 51.84 -13.56 7.95
C ARG A 351 51.52 -14.92 8.58
N PHE A 352 51.61 -16.00 7.80
CA PHE A 352 51.40 -17.37 8.28
C PHE A 352 52.47 -17.85 9.29
N ARG A 353 53.58 -17.12 9.49
CA ARG A 353 54.56 -17.39 10.56
C ARG A 353 53.94 -17.50 11.95
N SER A 354 52.87 -16.74 12.13
CA SER A 354 52.18 -16.61 13.41
C SER A 354 51.09 -17.68 13.62
N CYS A 355 50.90 -18.58 12.64
CA CYS A 355 49.97 -19.69 12.72
C CYS A 355 50.61 -20.92 13.38
N GLU A 356 49.85 -21.62 14.21
CA GLU A 356 50.30 -22.83 14.91
C GLU A 356 50.69 -23.97 13.94
N ASN A 357 50.02 -24.04 12.79
CA ASN A 357 50.26 -25.05 11.76
C ASN A 357 51.42 -24.72 10.79
N LYS A 358 52.23 -23.68 11.04
CA LYS A 358 53.30 -23.23 10.13
C LYS A 358 54.29 -24.32 9.69
N LEU A 359 54.60 -25.31 10.54
CA LEU A 359 55.48 -26.43 10.16
C LEU A 359 54.84 -27.32 9.07
N LYS A 360 53.54 -27.60 9.18
CA LYS A 360 52.80 -28.35 8.15
C LYS A 360 52.72 -27.55 6.83
N LEU A 361 52.52 -26.24 6.93
CA LEU A 361 52.52 -25.35 5.76
C LEU A 361 53.91 -25.30 5.09
N ALA A 362 54.99 -25.32 5.88
CA ALA A 362 56.35 -25.37 5.37
C ALA A 362 56.64 -26.66 4.61
N GLU A 363 56.17 -27.81 5.11
CA GLU A 363 56.28 -29.09 4.39
C GLU A 363 55.48 -29.09 3.08
N LEU A 364 54.28 -28.49 3.07
CA LEU A 364 53.47 -28.33 1.86
C LEU A 364 54.17 -27.44 0.80
N LEU A 365 54.79 -26.33 1.20
CA LEU A 365 55.56 -25.49 0.30
C LEU A 365 56.83 -26.21 -0.20
N LEU A 366 57.47 -26.98 0.66
CA LEU A 366 58.66 -27.76 0.32
C LEU A 366 58.38 -28.83 -0.72
N SER A 367 57.27 -29.59 -0.58
CA SER A 367 56.87 -30.60 -1.57
C SER A 367 56.57 -29.99 -2.94
N ARG A 368 56.18 -28.71 -2.95
CA ARG A 368 55.97 -27.89 -4.15
C ARG A 368 57.22 -27.16 -4.63
N LYS A 369 58.40 -27.47 -4.05
CA LYS A 369 59.71 -26.86 -4.37
C LYS A 369 59.75 -25.33 -4.21
N LYS A 370 58.92 -24.75 -3.34
CA LYS A 370 58.86 -23.31 -3.04
C LYS A 370 59.83 -22.93 -1.92
N THR A 371 61.12 -23.11 -2.20
CA THR A 371 62.21 -23.03 -1.21
C THR A 371 62.32 -21.64 -0.55
N GLY A 372 62.19 -20.56 -1.32
CA GLY A 372 62.25 -19.20 -0.80
C GLY A 372 61.12 -18.90 0.19
N GLU A 373 59.91 -19.36 -0.10
CA GLU A 373 58.75 -19.20 0.75
C GLU A 373 58.82 -20.05 2.02
N VAL A 374 59.40 -21.26 1.96
CA VAL A 374 59.68 -22.05 3.17
C VAL A 374 60.62 -21.30 4.11
N LEU A 375 61.74 -20.78 3.58
CA LEU A 375 62.69 -20.00 4.38
C LEU A 375 62.04 -18.74 4.93
N ASN A 376 61.18 -18.10 4.15
CA ASN A 376 60.41 -16.95 4.60
C ASN A 376 59.48 -17.31 5.76
N LEU A 377 58.69 -18.38 5.63
CA LEU A 377 57.75 -18.85 6.65
C LEU A 377 58.43 -19.26 7.95
N LEU A 378 59.68 -19.72 7.88
CA LEU A 378 60.43 -20.20 9.04
C LEU A 378 61.53 -19.24 9.50
N ARG A 379 61.66 -18.03 8.92
CA ARG A 379 62.83 -17.13 9.06
C ARG A 379 63.37 -17.03 10.49
N ASN A 380 62.50 -16.87 11.48
CA ASN A 380 62.88 -16.66 12.90
C ASN A 380 62.61 -17.87 13.80
N ASP A 381 62.19 -19.01 13.25
CA ASP A 381 61.94 -20.24 14.02
C ASP A 381 63.19 -21.12 14.04
N ASN A 382 63.77 -21.30 15.22
CA ASN A 382 64.98 -22.12 15.44
C ASN A 382 64.68 -23.40 16.23
N SER A 383 63.42 -23.85 16.26
CA SER A 383 63.11 -25.19 16.75
C SER A 383 63.77 -26.27 15.89
N ASP A 384 64.08 -27.42 16.48
CA ASP A 384 64.72 -28.54 15.76
C ASP A 384 63.94 -28.96 14.51
N LYS A 385 62.61 -28.97 14.57
CA LYS A 385 61.75 -29.27 13.41
C LYS A 385 61.85 -28.20 12.31
N SER A 386 61.89 -26.93 12.68
CA SER A 386 62.08 -25.83 11.71
C SER A 386 63.46 -25.91 11.05
N LEU A 387 64.52 -26.09 11.85
CA LEU A 387 65.88 -26.25 11.37
C LEU A 387 66.00 -27.47 10.44
N TYR A 388 65.36 -28.59 10.78
CA TYR A 388 65.28 -29.78 9.94
C TYR A 388 64.68 -29.47 8.55
N ILE A 389 63.55 -28.76 8.50
CA ILE A 389 62.90 -28.36 7.23
C ILE A 389 63.80 -27.37 6.45
N LYS A 390 64.39 -26.37 7.13
CA LYS A 390 65.34 -25.42 6.50
C LYS A 390 66.56 -26.14 5.90
N THR A 391 67.09 -27.17 6.56
CA THR A 391 68.17 -27.98 6.00
C THR A 391 67.72 -28.68 4.72
N LYS A 392 66.54 -29.30 4.70
CA LYS A 392 65.99 -29.90 3.47
C LYS A 392 65.84 -28.90 2.34
N VAL A 393 65.44 -27.66 2.64
CA VAL A 393 65.39 -26.57 1.66
C VAL A 393 66.77 -26.30 1.06
N HIS A 394 67.80 -26.15 1.90
CA HIS A 394 69.16 -25.89 1.41
C HIS A 394 69.73 -27.05 0.58
N ILE A 395 69.43 -28.30 0.95
CA ILE A 395 69.77 -29.49 0.15
C ILE A 395 69.10 -29.41 -1.22
N LEU A 396 67.78 -29.16 -1.26
CA LEU A 396 67.02 -29.05 -2.52
C LEU A 396 67.49 -27.87 -3.40
N ALA A 397 68.02 -26.81 -2.79
CA ALA A 397 68.59 -25.67 -3.49
C ALA A 397 70.05 -25.86 -3.92
N GLY A 398 70.68 -27.00 -3.61
CA GLY A 398 72.09 -27.28 -3.91
C GLY A 398 73.10 -26.57 -3.00
N ASP A 399 72.65 -25.82 -1.98
CA ASP A 399 73.51 -25.12 -1.04
C ASP A 399 73.91 -26.04 0.13
N LEU A 400 74.76 -27.03 -0.19
CA LEU A 400 75.20 -28.05 0.77
C LEU A 400 75.96 -27.45 1.96
N LYS A 401 76.63 -26.30 1.78
CA LYS A 401 77.33 -25.59 2.86
C LYS A 401 76.33 -25.06 3.88
N LYS A 402 75.30 -24.32 3.45
CA LYS A 402 74.25 -23.86 4.38
C LYS A 402 73.42 -24.99 4.95
N ALA A 403 73.22 -26.07 4.20
CA ALA A 403 72.55 -27.27 4.70
C ALA A 403 73.28 -27.86 5.92
N LYS A 404 74.61 -28.09 5.82
CA LYS A 404 75.43 -28.60 6.94
C LYS A 404 75.39 -27.64 8.14
N GLN A 405 75.64 -26.34 7.90
CA GLN A 405 75.60 -25.31 8.95
C GLN A 405 74.25 -25.22 9.68
N THR A 406 73.15 -25.47 8.96
CA THR A 406 71.80 -25.46 9.55
C THR A 406 71.53 -26.76 10.32
N ALA A 407 71.97 -27.91 9.79
CA ALA A 407 71.82 -29.22 10.43
C ALA A 407 72.58 -29.36 11.74
N GLU A 408 73.74 -28.71 11.86
CA GLU A 408 74.56 -28.71 13.08
C GLU A 408 73.82 -28.12 14.29
N LYS A 409 72.90 -27.19 14.05
CA LYS A 409 72.11 -26.50 15.10
C LYS A 409 70.95 -27.35 15.65
N ILE A 410 70.63 -28.48 15.02
CA ILE A 410 69.57 -29.40 15.46
C ILE A 410 70.06 -30.21 16.66
N LYS A 411 69.34 -30.15 17.78
CA LYS A 411 69.67 -30.88 19.02
C LYS A 411 69.12 -32.32 19.02
N ASP A 412 67.94 -32.55 18.44
CA ASP A 412 67.35 -33.88 18.27
C ASP A 412 68.19 -34.73 17.27
N GLN A 413 68.90 -35.71 17.83
CA GLN A 413 69.80 -36.58 17.07
C GLN A 413 69.05 -37.49 16.09
N LYS A 414 67.79 -37.86 16.36
CA LYS A 414 66.99 -38.69 15.45
C LYS A 414 66.63 -37.92 14.19
N LEU A 415 66.20 -36.67 14.34
CA LEU A 415 65.94 -35.76 13.20
C LEU A 415 67.23 -35.46 12.42
N LYS A 416 68.35 -35.23 13.12
CA LYS A 416 69.64 -34.96 12.48
C LYS A 416 70.12 -36.15 11.63
N ASN A 417 70.02 -37.35 12.16
CA ASN A 417 70.43 -38.58 11.46
C ASN A 417 69.54 -38.91 10.25
N SER A 418 68.26 -38.50 10.24
CA SER A 418 67.36 -38.75 9.11
C SER A 418 67.60 -37.84 7.90
N LEU A 419 68.36 -36.75 8.04
CA LEU A 419 68.66 -35.82 6.93
C LEU A 419 69.63 -36.41 5.89
N PHE A 420 70.49 -37.34 6.30
CA PHE A 420 71.61 -37.85 5.48
C PHE A 420 71.56 -39.36 5.21
N LYS A 421 70.45 -40.02 5.58
CA LYS A 421 70.30 -41.48 5.43
C LYS A 421 70.03 -41.97 4.00
N ASN A 422 69.79 -41.10 3.02
CA ASN A 422 69.42 -41.47 1.64
C ASN A 422 70.35 -40.91 0.53
N ASN A 423 71.58 -40.49 0.83
CA ASN A 423 72.52 -39.95 -0.18
C ASN A 423 73.85 -40.72 -0.28
N ASN A 424 73.88 -42.00 0.13
CA ASN A 424 75.00 -42.91 -0.15
C ASN A 424 74.56 -43.99 -1.12
#